data_AF-A0A7X8UP10-F1
#
_entry.id   AF-A0A7X8UP10-F1
#
_cell.length_a   1.000
_cell.length_b   1.000
_cell.length_c   1.000
_cell.angle_alpha   90.00
_cell.angle_beta   90.00
_cell.angle_gamma   90.00
#
_symmetry.space_group_name_H-M   'P 1'
#
loop_
_entity.id
_entity.type
_entity.pdbx_description
1 polymer ?
#
loop_
_entity_poly.entity_id
_entity_poly.type
_entity_poly.pdbx_seq_one_letter_code
_entity_poly.pdbx_strand_id
1 'polypeptide(L)'
;MLSKDLRLLADLLPDLVAPLEGLDGKELAKLAEGLCCMMLDVTVLPEVSIRLTVELADGDTAAGALSFIDSSMALFLRSMSEFVGVTTAPAVDAPKATRSDKTVVLHLDERKLTELLRGCVMPALQKARLQALAAISLSEMRATITSIMCYMAEHEGQWPAGLQAVAADEQMLKQTAAFDRYVYLRPNVTCEELKNPSQQILVYDPVDEFGEGIAVGFVDGHVERITDEASLQELLSASLEQATRVGGPASD
;
A
#
# COMPACT_ATOMS: atom_id res chain seq x y z
N MET A 1 2.16 0.76 37.85
CA MET A 1 1.09 -0.18 37.42
C MET A 1 0.14 0.62 36.54
N LEU A 2 0.18 0.42 35.22
CA LEU A 2 -0.74 1.06 34.29
C LEU A 2 -2.17 0.56 34.56
N SER A 3 -3.16 1.44 34.51
CA SER A 3 -4.57 1.08 34.71
C SER A 3 -5.04 0.07 33.65
N LYS A 4 -6.10 -0.68 33.95
CA LYS A 4 -6.66 -1.71 33.06
C LYS A 4 -7.00 -1.17 31.67
N ASP A 5 -7.37 0.10 31.57
CA ASP A 5 -7.80 0.75 30.32
C ASP A 5 -6.61 1.10 29.40
N LEU A 6 -5.44 1.41 29.98
CA LEU A 6 -4.20 1.66 29.23
C LEU A 6 -3.63 0.39 28.59
N ARG A 7 -3.90 -0.79 29.18
CA ARG A 7 -3.56 -2.08 28.55
C ARG A 7 -4.41 -2.39 27.33
N LEU A 8 -5.67 -1.97 27.35
CA LEU A 8 -6.61 -2.24 26.26
C LEU A 8 -6.31 -1.40 25.02
N LEU A 9 -5.87 -0.15 25.23
CA LEU A 9 -5.30 0.70 24.18
C LEU A 9 -3.98 0.13 23.63
N ALA A 10 -3.16 -0.48 24.48
CA ALA A 10 -1.90 -1.07 24.08
C ALA A 10 -2.03 -2.33 23.22
N ASP A 11 -3.09 -3.12 23.46
CA ASP A 11 -3.38 -4.31 22.66
C ASP A 11 -4.01 -3.97 21.29
N LEU A 12 -4.72 -2.84 21.18
CA LEU A 12 -5.42 -2.44 19.95
C LEU A 12 -4.56 -1.60 18.99
N LEU A 13 -3.61 -0.83 19.52
CA LEU A 13 -2.74 0.08 18.76
C LEU A 13 -1.30 0.02 19.30
N PRO A 14 -0.59 -1.10 19.11
CA PRO A 14 0.72 -1.34 19.73
C PRO A 14 1.79 -0.29 19.34
N ASP A 15 1.69 0.27 18.13
CA ASP A 15 2.63 1.29 17.63
C ASP A 15 2.43 2.68 18.27
N LEU A 16 1.28 2.92 18.93
CA LEU A 16 1.01 4.13 19.72
C LEU A 16 1.50 4.02 21.18
N VAL A 17 1.95 2.84 21.60
CA VAL A 17 2.40 2.57 22.99
C VAL A 17 3.89 2.86 23.18
N ALA A 18 4.72 2.57 22.19
CA ALA A 18 6.14 2.88 22.22
C ALA A 18 6.44 4.38 22.56
N PRO A 19 5.66 5.37 22.08
CA PRO A 19 5.83 6.76 22.50
C PRO A 19 5.41 7.08 23.96
N LEU A 20 4.74 6.17 24.67
CA LEU A 20 4.30 6.38 26.07
C LEU A 20 5.31 5.88 27.10
N GLU A 21 6.36 5.16 26.70
CA GLU A 21 7.37 4.60 27.62
C GLU A 21 8.30 5.67 28.24
N GLY A 22 8.30 6.90 27.72
CA GLY A 22 9.05 8.04 28.25
C GLY A 22 8.30 8.92 29.26
N LEU A 23 7.04 8.61 29.56
CA LEU A 23 6.19 9.42 30.44
C LEU A 23 5.98 8.69 31.76
N ASP A 24 6.29 9.36 32.89
CA ASP A 24 6.02 8.81 34.21
C ASP A 24 4.53 8.49 34.31
N GLY A 25 4.17 7.21 34.53
CA GLY A 25 2.79 6.76 34.56
C GLY A 25 1.91 7.50 35.59
N LYS A 26 2.52 8.24 36.52
CA LYS A 26 1.86 9.18 37.42
C LYS A 26 1.36 10.46 36.74
N GLU A 27 2.06 10.98 35.74
CA GLU A 27 1.63 12.17 34.99
C GLU A 27 0.47 11.84 34.05
N LEU A 28 0.51 10.66 33.40
CA LEU A 28 -0.61 10.15 32.60
C LEU A 28 -1.85 9.87 33.45
N ALA A 29 -1.68 9.33 34.66
CA ALA A 29 -2.79 9.13 35.59
C ALA A 29 -3.41 10.47 36.04
N LYS A 30 -2.60 11.49 36.34
CA LYS A 30 -3.07 12.84 36.65
C LYS A 30 -3.79 13.51 35.47
N LEU A 31 -3.28 13.33 34.25
CA LEU A 31 -3.93 13.81 33.03
C LEU A 31 -5.29 13.15 32.81
N ALA A 32 -5.37 11.83 33.00
CA ALA A 32 -6.62 11.08 32.86
C ALA A 32 -7.64 11.45 33.94
N GLU A 33 -7.21 11.70 35.18
CA GLU A 33 -8.08 12.16 36.28
C GLU A 33 -8.53 13.62 36.09
N GLY A 34 -7.71 14.45 35.45
CA GLY A 34 -7.98 15.87 35.23
C GLY A 34 -8.69 16.20 33.91
N LEU A 35 -8.89 15.24 33.01
CA LEU A 35 -9.57 15.45 31.72
C LEU A 35 -11.07 15.68 31.93
N CYS A 36 -11.52 16.92 31.74
CA CYS A 36 -12.93 17.27 31.86
C CYS A 36 -13.68 17.05 30.54
N CYS A 37 -13.13 17.54 29.43
CA CYS A 37 -13.70 17.30 28.10
C CYS A 37 -12.65 17.42 26.99
N MET A 38 -12.93 16.77 25.85
CA MET A 38 -12.16 16.90 24.61
C MET A 38 -13.12 17.19 23.46
N MET A 39 -12.87 18.26 22.71
CA MET A 39 -13.66 18.68 21.56
C MET A 39 -12.79 18.76 20.31
N LEU A 40 -13.29 18.20 19.21
CA LEU A 40 -12.66 18.26 17.89
C LEU A 40 -13.60 19.04 16.96
N ASP A 41 -13.20 20.26 16.61
CA ASP A 41 -13.90 21.09 15.65
C ASP A 41 -13.20 21.00 14.29
N VAL A 42 -13.96 20.65 13.25
CA VAL A 42 -13.49 20.65 11.86
C VAL A 42 -14.24 21.73 11.11
N THR A 43 -13.54 22.79 10.70
CA THR A 43 -14.11 23.84 9.86
C THR A 43 -13.69 23.59 8.44
N VAL A 44 -14.68 23.46 7.54
CA VAL A 44 -14.48 23.20 6.12
C VAL A 44 -15.07 24.40 5.37
N LEU A 45 -14.27 25.46 5.14
CA LEU A 45 -14.39 26.57 4.15
C LEU A 45 -14.01 27.95 4.73
N PRO A 46 -13.32 28.83 3.96
CA PRO A 46 -12.59 28.55 2.71
C PRO A 46 -11.26 27.81 2.95
N GLU A 47 -10.78 27.77 4.20
CA GLU A 47 -9.57 27.05 4.63
C GLU A 47 -9.98 25.90 5.57
N VAL A 48 -9.45 24.69 5.38
CA VAL A 48 -9.72 23.57 6.30
C VAL A 48 -8.89 23.75 7.58
N SER A 49 -9.55 24.03 8.70
CA SER A 49 -8.88 24.10 10.01
C SER A 49 -9.42 23.03 10.95
N ILE A 50 -8.51 22.31 11.62
CA ILE A 50 -8.85 21.36 12.68
C ILE A 50 -8.43 21.99 14.01
N ARG A 51 -9.37 22.10 14.93
CA ARG A 51 -9.13 22.58 16.30
C ARG A 51 -9.44 21.45 17.27
N LEU A 52 -8.45 21.03 18.04
CA LEU A 52 -8.64 20.15 19.18
C LEU A 52 -8.56 21.00 20.44
N THR A 53 -9.65 21.03 21.22
CA THR A 53 -9.74 21.73 22.51
C THR A 53 -9.83 20.70 23.62
N VAL A 54 -8.91 20.76 24.57
CA VAL A 54 -8.88 19.88 25.76
C VAL A 54 -9.08 20.76 26.98
N GLU A 55 -10.15 20.52 27.75
CA GLU A 55 -10.41 21.21 29.01
C GLU A 55 -10.00 20.33 30.19
N LEU A 56 -9.29 20.93 31.14
CA LEU A 56 -8.68 20.24 32.27
C LEU A 56 -9.12 20.86 33.60
N ALA A 57 -9.08 20.07 34.67
CA ALA A 57 -9.61 20.44 35.98
C ALA A 57 -8.90 21.68 36.59
N ASP A 58 -7.59 21.80 36.37
CA ASP A 58 -6.75 22.86 36.90
C ASP A 58 -5.62 23.28 35.92
N GLY A 59 -5.01 24.43 36.21
CA GLY A 59 -3.98 25.03 35.37
C GLY A 59 -2.62 24.30 35.37
N ASP A 60 -2.28 23.58 36.44
CA ASP A 60 -1.02 22.84 36.51
C ASP A 60 -1.10 21.57 35.64
N THR A 61 -2.27 20.93 35.62
CA THR A 61 -2.60 19.83 34.71
C THR A 61 -2.61 20.29 33.25
N ALA A 62 -3.07 21.51 32.97
CA ALA A 62 -2.98 22.12 31.64
C ALA A 62 -1.54 22.39 31.17
N ALA A 63 -0.61 22.67 32.08
CA ALA A 63 0.81 22.79 31.74
C ALA A 63 1.43 21.43 31.35
N GLY A 64 1.12 20.36 32.12
CA GLY A 64 1.57 19.00 31.82
C GLY A 64 0.96 18.43 30.53
N ALA A 65 -0.32 18.73 30.27
CA ALA A 65 -1.00 18.36 29.04
C ALA A 65 -0.38 19.01 27.80
N LEU A 66 0.03 20.27 27.92
CA LEU A 66 0.67 21.00 26.83
C LEU A 66 2.01 20.37 26.43
N SER A 67 2.89 20.10 27.41
CA SER A 67 4.17 19.42 27.15
C SER A 67 4.00 18.00 26.62
N PHE A 68 2.98 17.30 27.10
CA PHE A 68 2.62 15.97 26.61
C PHE A 68 2.18 16.03 25.13
N ILE A 69 1.22 16.90 24.78
CA ILE A 69 0.70 17.02 23.41
C ILE A 69 1.82 17.43 22.43
N ASP A 70 2.65 18.40 22.78
CA ASP A 70 3.77 18.83 21.92
C ASP A 70 4.78 17.69 21.69
N SER A 71 5.10 16.91 22.74
CA SER A 71 6.04 15.78 22.65
C SER A 71 5.46 14.58 21.89
N SER A 72 4.20 14.24 22.15
CA SER A 72 3.49 13.15 21.48
C SER A 72 3.23 13.45 20.01
N MET A 73 2.98 14.71 19.64
CA MET A 73 2.80 15.09 18.24
C MET A 73 4.09 14.95 17.44
N ALA A 74 5.23 15.40 17.97
CA ALA A 74 6.52 15.22 17.31
C ALA A 74 6.86 13.72 17.11
N LEU A 75 6.55 12.89 18.11
CA LEU A 75 6.75 11.44 18.04
C LEU A 75 5.77 10.78 17.05
N PHE A 76 4.50 11.17 17.02
CA PHE A 76 3.51 10.68 16.07
C PHE A 76 3.92 10.99 14.63
N LEU A 77 4.38 12.22 14.36
CA LEU A 77 4.88 12.63 13.04
C LEU A 77 6.08 11.80 12.60
N ARG A 78 7.01 11.55 13.54
CA ARG A 78 8.18 10.72 13.28
C ARG A 78 7.81 9.26 13.00
N SER A 79 6.98 8.65 13.86
CA SER A 79 6.52 7.27 13.70
C SER A 79 5.74 7.07 12.40
N MET A 80 4.87 8.01 12.04
CA MET A 80 4.19 8.03 10.75
C MET A 80 5.16 8.15 9.58
N SER A 81 6.19 9.00 9.66
CA SER A 81 7.20 9.12 8.59
C SER A 81 8.00 7.83 8.39
N GLU A 82 8.34 7.14 9.47
CA GLU A 82 9.04 5.86 9.47
C GLU A 82 8.14 4.74 8.92
N PHE A 83 6.87 4.67 9.33
CA PHE A 83 5.88 3.71 8.82
C PHE A 83 5.63 3.87 7.32
N VAL A 84 5.58 5.11 6.83
CA VAL A 84 5.35 5.41 5.41
C VAL A 84 6.63 5.28 4.57
N GLY A 85 7.79 5.14 5.21
CA GLY A 85 9.09 4.97 4.52
C GLY A 85 9.60 6.26 3.89
N VAL A 86 9.15 7.42 4.37
CA VAL A 86 9.67 8.72 3.93
C VAL A 86 10.96 9.00 4.71
N THR A 87 12.10 8.99 4.02
CA THR A 87 13.44 9.17 4.62
C THR A 87 13.71 10.60 5.10
N THR A 88 12.87 11.54 4.67
CA THR A 88 12.90 12.94 5.10
C THR A 88 11.60 13.23 5.85
N ALA A 89 11.69 13.33 7.18
CA ALA A 89 10.57 13.85 7.97
C ALA A 89 10.12 15.17 7.31
N PRO A 90 8.84 15.30 6.92
CA PRO A 90 8.39 16.54 6.32
C PRO A 90 8.67 17.65 7.34
N ALA A 91 9.24 18.77 6.88
CA ALA A 91 9.59 19.92 7.72
C ALA A 91 8.32 20.65 8.17
N VAL A 92 7.38 19.92 8.77
CA VAL A 92 6.17 20.46 9.38
C VAL A 92 6.58 20.82 10.79
N ASP A 93 6.60 22.12 11.07
CA ASP A 93 6.65 22.60 12.45
C ASP A 93 5.51 21.90 13.21
N ALA A 94 5.87 21.10 14.21
CA ALA A 94 4.89 20.42 15.06
C ALA A 94 3.84 21.46 15.50
N PRO A 95 2.54 21.21 15.27
CA PRO A 95 1.52 22.17 15.67
C PRO A 95 1.66 22.37 17.17
N LYS A 96 2.01 23.60 17.57
CA LYS A 96 2.17 23.96 18.98
C LYS A 96 0.79 24.09 19.58
N ALA A 97 0.53 23.35 20.63
CA ALA A 97 -0.66 23.60 21.42
C ALA A 97 -0.52 24.96 22.14
N THR A 98 -1.64 25.61 22.42
CA THR A 98 -1.70 26.89 23.13
C THR A 98 -2.55 26.73 24.36
N ARG A 99 -2.06 27.23 25.50
CA ARG A 99 -2.77 27.16 26.78
C ARG A 99 -3.56 28.44 27.02
N SER A 100 -4.81 28.30 27.45
CA SER A 100 -5.63 29.37 28.01
C SER A 100 -6.21 28.89 29.34
N ASP A 101 -5.61 29.32 30.46
CA ASP A 101 -5.99 28.91 31.82
C ASP A 101 -6.05 27.38 32.02
N LYS A 102 -7.26 26.80 31.89
CA LYS A 102 -7.61 25.38 32.01
C LYS A 102 -7.78 24.63 30.67
N THR A 103 -7.73 25.34 29.56
CA THR A 103 -7.88 24.76 28.22
C THR A 103 -6.53 24.70 27.49
N VAL A 104 -6.31 23.59 26.80
CA VAL A 104 -5.22 23.42 25.83
C VAL A 104 -5.85 23.29 24.45
N VAL A 105 -5.48 24.17 23.53
CA VAL A 105 -6.01 24.21 22.17
C VAL A 105 -4.88 23.92 21.19
N LEU A 106 -5.01 22.84 20.45
CA LEU A 106 -4.18 22.53 19.29
C LEU A 106 -4.90 23.01 18.04
N HIS A 107 -4.24 23.90 17.30
CA HIS A 107 -4.76 24.41 16.03
C HIS A 107 -3.89 23.90 14.89
N LEU A 108 -4.49 23.11 14.00
CA LEU A 108 -3.91 22.78 12.70
C LEU A 108 -4.56 23.70 11.66
N ASP A 109 -3.77 24.65 11.17
CA ASP A 109 -4.15 25.47 10.02
C ASP A 109 -4.06 24.65 8.71
N GLU A 110 -4.71 25.17 7.66
CA GLU A 110 -4.81 24.51 6.36
C GLU A 110 -3.43 24.22 5.76
N ARG A 111 -2.44 25.09 5.99
CA ARG A 111 -1.09 24.90 5.44
C ARG A 111 -0.41 23.71 6.09
N LYS A 112 -0.44 23.61 7.43
CA LYS A 112 0.12 22.48 8.17
C LYS A 112 -0.62 21.18 7.92
N LEU A 113 -1.95 21.24 7.81
CA LEU A 113 -2.77 20.08 7.45
C LEU A 113 -2.45 19.61 6.03
N THR A 114 -2.33 20.53 5.07
CA THR A 114 -1.96 20.21 3.68
C THR A 114 -0.55 19.64 3.59
N GLU A 115 0.41 20.18 4.33
CA GLU A 115 1.77 19.65 4.41
C GLU A 115 1.82 18.26 5.06
N LEU A 116 1.01 18.02 6.09
CA LEU A 116 0.85 16.70 6.71
C LEU A 116 0.23 15.67 5.76
N LEU A 117 -0.86 16.03 5.10
CA LEU A 117 -1.53 15.18 4.14
C LEU A 117 -0.61 14.86 2.96
N ARG A 118 0.07 15.87 2.42
CA ARG A 118 1.02 15.72 1.30
C ARG A 118 2.26 14.92 1.69
N GLY A 119 2.80 15.15 2.89
CA GLY A 119 4.05 14.54 3.35
C GLY A 119 3.90 13.10 3.84
N CYS A 120 2.79 12.77 4.50
CA CYS A 120 2.63 11.46 5.15
C CYS A 120 1.51 10.61 4.54
N VAL A 121 0.35 11.21 4.24
CA VAL A 121 -0.83 10.41 3.84
C VAL A 121 -0.79 10.05 2.36
N MET A 122 -0.38 10.98 1.50
CA MET A 122 -0.36 10.76 0.06
C MET A 122 0.65 9.66 -0.36
N PRO A 123 1.90 9.62 0.15
CA PRO A 123 2.83 8.54 -0.20
C PRO A 123 2.35 7.17 0.29
N ALA A 124 1.76 7.10 1.49
CA ALA A 124 1.19 5.86 2.02
C ALA A 124 0.05 5.35 1.14
N LEU A 125 -0.86 6.25 0.73
CA LEU A 125 -1.98 5.91 -0.14
C LEU A 125 -1.51 5.51 -1.54
N GLN A 126 -0.49 6.19 -2.08
CA GLN A 126 0.14 5.82 -3.35
C GLN A 126 0.75 4.42 -3.27
N LYS A 127 1.55 4.13 -2.24
CA LYS A 127 2.14 2.80 -2.01
C LYS A 127 1.08 1.72 -1.86
N ALA A 128 0.05 1.94 -1.05
CA ALA A 128 -1.06 1.00 -0.88
C ALA A 128 -1.80 0.76 -2.20
N ARG A 129 -2.01 1.82 -3.01
CA ARG A 129 -2.62 1.71 -4.33
C ARG A 129 -1.75 0.89 -5.29
N LEU A 130 -0.43 1.12 -5.33
CA LEU A 130 0.49 0.35 -6.17
C LEU A 130 0.50 -1.13 -5.77
N GLN A 131 0.51 -1.44 -4.48
CA GLN A 131 0.40 -2.81 -3.97
C GLN A 131 -0.93 -3.46 -4.37
N ALA A 132 -2.04 -2.74 -4.28
CA ALA A 132 -3.34 -3.25 -4.72
C ALA A 132 -3.37 -3.52 -6.23
N LEU A 133 -2.82 -2.62 -7.05
CA LEU A 133 -2.71 -2.81 -8.51
C LEU A 133 -1.83 -4.02 -8.86
N ALA A 134 -0.71 -4.21 -8.15
CA ALA A 134 0.15 -5.37 -8.32
C ALA A 134 -0.56 -6.68 -7.96
N ALA A 135 -1.34 -6.70 -6.87
CA ALA A 135 -2.12 -7.86 -6.47
C ALA A 135 -3.22 -8.20 -7.50
N ILE A 136 -3.88 -7.18 -8.07
CA ILE A 136 -4.84 -7.35 -9.16
C ILE A 136 -4.15 -7.97 -10.38
N SER A 137 -3.02 -7.41 -10.83
CA SER A 137 -2.29 -7.93 -12.01
C SER A 137 -1.84 -9.38 -11.82
N LEU A 138 -1.34 -9.76 -10.64
CA LEU A 138 -1.00 -11.16 -10.33
C LEU A 138 -2.22 -12.10 -10.35
N SER A 139 -3.37 -11.63 -9.86
CA SER A 139 -4.60 -12.42 -9.86
C SER A 139 -5.14 -12.63 -11.28
N GLU A 140 -5.14 -11.58 -12.10
CA GLU A 140 -5.55 -11.61 -13.50
C GLU A 140 -4.61 -12.49 -14.34
N MET A 141 -3.30 -12.38 -14.10
CA MET A 141 -2.28 -13.24 -14.72
C MET A 141 -2.52 -14.72 -14.38
N ARG A 142 -2.80 -15.04 -13.11
CA ARG A 142 -3.12 -16.41 -12.68
C ARG A 142 -4.38 -16.94 -13.36
N ALA A 143 -5.43 -16.14 -13.47
CA ALA A 143 -6.64 -16.53 -14.19
C ALA A 143 -6.33 -16.80 -15.67
N THR A 144 -5.53 -15.95 -16.32
CA THR A 144 -5.11 -16.09 -17.71
C THR A 144 -4.34 -17.40 -17.92
N ILE A 145 -3.31 -17.66 -17.10
CA ILE A 145 -2.52 -18.90 -17.16
C ILE A 145 -3.39 -20.12 -16.93
N THR A 146 -4.27 -20.09 -15.93
CA THR A 146 -5.23 -21.18 -15.68
C THR A 146 -6.09 -21.45 -16.91
N SER A 147 -6.56 -20.39 -17.58
CA SER A 147 -7.37 -20.49 -18.80
C SER A 147 -6.62 -21.18 -19.94
N ILE A 148 -5.34 -20.83 -20.12
CA ILE A 148 -4.47 -21.46 -21.12
C ILE A 148 -4.27 -22.94 -20.80
N MET A 149 -4.03 -23.29 -19.54
CA MET A 149 -3.85 -24.69 -19.13
C MET A 149 -5.14 -25.51 -19.33
N CYS A 150 -6.30 -24.94 -19.01
CA CYS A 150 -7.60 -25.56 -19.30
C CYS A 150 -7.79 -25.78 -20.81
N TYR A 151 -7.52 -24.75 -21.62
CA TYR A 151 -7.59 -24.87 -23.08
C TYR A 151 -6.69 -26.00 -23.59
N MET A 152 -5.44 -26.07 -23.14
CA MET A 152 -4.52 -27.12 -23.55
C MET A 152 -5.00 -28.51 -23.14
N ALA A 153 -5.59 -28.66 -21.95
CA ALA A 153 -6.14 -29.94 -21.50
C ALA A 153 -7.29 -30.40 -22.42
N GLU A 154 -8.11 -29.47 -22.91
CA GLU A 154 -9.22 -29.75 -23.83
C GLU A 154 -8.76 -29.95 -25.29
N HIS A 155 -7.62 -29.38 -25.67
CA HIS A 155 -7.08 -29.40 -27.04
C HIS A 155 -5.80 -30.24 -27.16
N GLU A 156 -5.70 -31.33 -26.39
CA GLU A 156 -4.62 -32.33 -26.50
C GLU A 156 -3.20 -31.73 -26.44
N GLY A 157 -2.99 -30.76 -25.55
CA GLY A 157 -1.71 -30.11 -25.33
C GLY A 157 -1.36 -29.02 -26.35
N GLN A 158 -2.28 -28.63 -27.24
CA GLN A 158 -2.06 -27.56 -28.21
C GLN A 158 -2.16 -26.18 -27.55
N TRP A 159 -1.17 -25.33 -27.83
CA TRP A 159 -1.18 -23.94 -27.41
C TRP A 159 -2.29 -23.14 -28.10
N PRO A 160 -2.99 -22.23 -27.38
CA PRO A 160 -3.98 -21.37 -28.01
C PRO A 160 -3.34 -20.49 -29.08
N ALA A 161 -4.08 -20.22 -30.16
CA ALA A 161 -3.59 -19.36 -31.24
C ALA A 161 -3.41 -17.90 -30.81
N GLY A 162 -4.02 -17.50 -29.70
CA GLY A 162 -3.93 -16.20 -29.02
C GLY A 162 -4.79 -16.22 -27.76
N LEU A 163 -4.66 -15.22 -26.88
CA LEU A 163 -5.41 -15.20 -25.61
C LEU A 163 -6.93 -15.18 -25.83
N GLN A 164 -7.42 -14.62 -26.93
CA GLN A 164 -8.84 -14.61 -27.25
C GLN A 164 -9.40 -16.02 -27.53
N ALA A 165 -8.55 -17.00 -27.89
CA ALA A 165 -8.98 -18.38 -28.12
C ALA A 165 -9.38 -19.11 -26.83
N VAL A 166 -8.91 -18.66 -25.66
CA VAL A 166 -9.25 -19.26 -24.36
C VAL A 166 -10.51 -18.65 -23.74
N ALA A 167 -11.09 -17.62 -24.35
CA ALA A 167 -12.27 -16.90 -23.86
C ALA A 167 -13.61 -17.62 -24.14
N ALA A 168 -13.63 -18.95 -24.11
CA ALA A 168 -14.76 -19.75 -24.59
C ALA A 168 -15.96 -19.82 -23.63
N ASP A 169 -15.75 -19.55 -22.32
CA ASP A 169 -16.81 -19.64 -21.31
C ASP A 169 -17.24 -18.26 -20.79
N GLU A 170 -18.54 -17.99 -20.76
CA GLU A 170 -19.16 -16.70 -20.41
C GLU A 170 -18.80 -16.25 -18.97
N GLN A 171 -18.50 -17.22 -18.11
CA GLN A 171 -18.05 -16.98 -16.74
C GLN A 171 -16.55 -16.63 -16.66
N MET A 172 -15.72 -17.16 -17.56
CA MET A 172 -14.32 -16.76 -17.71
C MET A 172 -14.21 -15.40 -18.41
N LEU A 173 -15.07 -15.11 -19.39
CA LEU A 173 -15.20 -13.84 -20.14
C LEU A 173 -15.30 -12.57 -19.27
N LYS A 174 -15.80 -12.66 -18.03
CA LYS A 174 -15.82 -11.50 -17.12
C LYS A 174 -14.43 -11.14 -16.56
N GLN A 175 -13.49 -12.08 -16.60
CA GLN A 175 -12.08 -11.89 -16.21
C GLN A 175 -11.17 -11.57 -17.42
N THR A 176 -11.69 -11.67 -18.66
CA THR A 176 -10.89 -11.55 -19.90
C THR A 176 -10.71 -10.14 -20.42
N ALA A 177 -11.28 -9.10 -19.78
CA ALA A 177 -10.99 -7.71 -20.13
C ALA A 177 -9.48 -7.40 -20.04
N ALA A 178 -8.72 -8.21 -19.30
CA ALA A 178 -7.27 -8.14 -19.19
C ALA A 178 -6.50 -8.82 -20.35
N PHE A 179 -7.16 -9.56 -21.26
CA PHE A 179 -6.44 -10.27 -22.33
C PHE A 179 -5.79 -9.35 -23.36
N ASP A 180 -6.38 -8.19 -23.62
CA ASP A 180 -5.78 -7.20 -24.52
C ASP A 180 -4.63 -6.42 -23.85
N ARG A 181 -4.54 -6.48 -22.52
CA ARG A 181 -3.45 -5.88 -21.75
C ARG A 181 -2.19 -6.73 -21.82
N TYR A 182 -2.29 -8.05 -21.76
CA TYR A 182 -1.14 -8.93 -21.65
C TYR A 182 -0.48 -9.27 -22.99
N VAL A 183 0.83 -9.53 -22.95
CA VAL A 183 1.56 -10.11 -24.09
C VAL A 183 1.64 -11.61 -23.89
N TYR A 184 1.22 -12.36 -24.90
CA TYR A 184 1.33 -13.81 -24.92
C TYR A 184 2.52 -14.24 -25.80
N LEU A 185 3.38 -15.08 -25.24
CA LEU A 185 4.50 -15.71 -25.94
C LEU A 185 4.10 -17.15 -26.24
N ARG A 186 3.61 -17.40 -27.45
CA ARG A 186 3.16 -18.73 -27.85
C ARG A 186 4.38 -19.62 -28.14
N PRO A 187 4.60 -20.72 -27.40
CA PRO A 187 5.69 -21.63 -27.71
C PRO A 187 5.55 -22.24 -29.12
N ASN A 188 6.68 -22.42 -29.80
CA ASN A 188 6.75 -22.99 -31.14
C ASN A 188 6.88 -24.51 -31.13
N VAL A 189 6.93 -25.10 -29.93
CA VAL A 189 7.09 -26.54 -29.67
C VAL A 189 5.96 -27.02 -28.76
N THR A 190 5.74 -28.33 -28.70
CA THR A 190 4.75 -28.91 -27.78
C THR A 190 5.20 -28.77 -26.31
N CYS A 191 4.27 -28.94 -25.37
CA CYS A 191 4.60 -28.87 -23.94
C CYS A 191 5.66 -29.91 -23.51
N GLU A 192 5.71 -31.07 -24.17
CA GLU A 192 6.67 -32.14 -23.87
C GLU A 192 8.09 -31.82 -24.35
N GLU A 193 8.23 -30.97 -25.36
CA GLU A 193 9.50 -30.59 -25.96
C GLU A 193 10.14 -29.37 -25.30
N LEU A 194 9.39 -28.66 -24.44
CA LEU A 194 9.86 -27.47 -23.75
C LEU A 194 10.94 -27.79 -22.73
N LYS A 195 12.07 -27.09 -22.85
CA LYS A 195 13.15 -27.16 -21.86
C LYS A 195 12.88 -26.16 -20.74
N ASN A 196 12.98 -26.64 -19.50
CA ASN A 196 12.84 -25.83 -18.28
C ASN A 196 11.52 -25.00 -18.25
N PRO A 197 10.34 -25.64 -18.21
CA PRO A 197 9.06 -24.94 -18.25
C PRO A 197 8.89 -23.90 -17.13
N SER A 198 9.53 -24.09 -15.98
CA SER A 198 9.54 -23.13 -14.87
C SER A 198 10.39 -21.88 -15.10
N GLN A 199 11.06 -21.75 -16.24
CA GLN A 199 11.84 -20.55 -16.61
C GLN A 199 11.37 -19.95 -17.95
N GLN A 200 10.33 -20.53 -18.55
CA GLN A 200 9.79 -20.10 -19.83
C GLN A 200 8.57 -19.21 -19.58
N ILE A 201 8.69 -17.94 -19.97
CA ILE A 201 7.62 -16.95 -19.88
C ILE A 201 6.58 -17.27 -20.94
N LEU A 202 5.33 -17.41 -20.50
CA LEU A 202 4.18 -17.66 -21.35
C LEU A 202 3.36 -16.39 -21.55
N VAL A 203 3.16 -15.60 -20.48
CA VAL A 203 2.37 -14.36 -20.51
C VAL A 203 3.06 -13.32 -19.62
N TYR A 204 3.08 -12.04 -20.00
CA TYR A 204 3.56 -10.97 -19.13
C TYR A 204 2.77 -9.67 -19.30
N ASP A 205 2.81 -8.82 -18.27
CA ASP A 205 2.22 -7.47 -18.26
C ASP A 205 3.19 -6.49 -18.93
N PRO A 206 2.89 -5.98 -20.15
CA PRO A 206 3.71 -4.96 -20.78
C PRO A 206 3.53 -3.65 -20.00
N VAL A 207 4.63 -3.11 -19.51
CA VAL A 207 4.67 -1.81 -18.84
C VAL A 207 5.60 -0.88 -19.60
N ASP A 208 5.22 0.40 -19.68
CA ASP A 208 6.07 1.44 -20.28
C ASP A 208 7.31 1.70 -19.41
N GLU A 209 7.17 1.58 -18.10
CA GLU A 209 8.24 1.69 -17.11
C GLU A 209 8.23 0.48 -16.17
N PHE A 210 9.38 -0.17 -15.97
CA PHE A 210 9.49 -1.39 -15.15
C PHE A 210 9.07 -1.19 -13.70
N GLY A 211 9.30 0.01 -13.14
CA GLY A 211 8.82 0.42 -11.83
C GLY A 211 9.21 -0.55 -10.70
N GLU A 212 8.21 -1.03 -9.95
CA GLU A 212 8.37 -2.00 -8.86
C GLU A 212 8.38 -3.46 -9.32
N GLY A 213 8.46 -3.71 -10.63
CA GLY A 213 8.45 -5.04 -11.24
C GLY A 213 7.11 -5.43 -11.84
N ILE A 214 7.14 -6.45 -12.69
CA ILE A 214 6.03 -6.87 -13.54
C ILE A 214 5.51 -8.26 -13.18
N ALA A 215 4.22 -8.50 -13.42
CA ALA A 215 3.65 -9.84 -13.31
C ALA A 215 4.00 -10.67 -14.55
N VAL A 216 4.45 -11.90 -14.30
CA VAL A 216 4.87 -12.86 -15.33
C VAL A 216 4.25 -14.21 -15.01
N GLY A 217 3.64 -14.83 -16.01
CA GLY A 217 3.12 -16.19 -15.97
C GLY A 217 3.99 -17.13 -16.80
N PHE A 218 4.27 -18.31 -16.24
CA PHE A 218 5.20 -19.28 -16.80
C PHE A 218 4.48 -20.52 -17.33
N VAL A 219 5.19 -21.31 -18.14
CA VAL A 219 4.67 -22.50 -18.82
C VAL A 219 4.16 -23.58 -17.86
N ASP A 220 4.76 -23.74 -16.68
CA ASP A 220 4.33 -24.73 -15.69
C ASP A 220 3.12 -24.29 -14.85
N GLY A 221 2.57 -23.10 -15.11
CA GLY A 221 1.40 -22.57 -14.43
C GLY A 221 1.70 -21.61 -13.27
N HIS A 222 2.96 -21.42 -12.88
CA HIS A 222 3.27 -20.46 -11.82
C HIS A 222 3.22 -19.01 -12.33
N VAL A 223 2.97 -18.11 -11.39
CA VAL A 223 2.94 -16.66 -11.64
C VAL A 223 3.78 -15.99 -10.58
N GLU A 224 4.70 -15.14 -11.01
CA GLU A 224 5.60 -14.40 -10.14
C GLU A 224 5.62 -12.92 -10.53
N ARG A 225 5.95 -12.06 -9.55
CA ARG A 225 6.32 -10.68 -9.83
C ARG A 225 7.84 -10.57 -9.91
N ILE A 226 8.37 -10.26 -11.08
CA ILE A 226 9.80 -10.07 -11.29
C ILE A 226 10.15 -8.62 -10.99
N THR A 227 10.97 -8.39 -9.95
CA THR A 227 11.37 -7.06 -9.48
C THR A 227 12.76 -6.62 -9.96
N ASP A 228 13.46 -7.48 -10.70
CA ASP A 228 14.76 -7.17 -11.31
C ASP A 228 14.65 -7.18 -12.83
N GLU A 229 14.93 -6.03 -13.45
CA GLU A 229 14.75 -5.85 -14.90
C GLU A 229 15.74 -6.68 -15.72
N ALA A 230 16.98 -6.83 -15.23
CA ALA A 230 17.98 -7.65 -15.91
C ALA A 230 17.55 -9.13 -15.98
N SER A 231 17.08 -9.68 -14.85
CA SER A 231 16.53 -11.03 -14.77
C SER A 231 15.33 -11.21 -15.70
N LEU A 232 14.44 -10.21 -15.79
CA LEU A 232 13.33 -10.25 -16.74
C LEU A 232 13.83 -10.34 -18.20
N GLN A 233 14.79 -9.50 -18.59
CA GLN A 233 15.31 -9.48 -19.95
C GLN A 233 15.98 -10.80 -20.33
N GLU A 234 16.69 -11.43 -19.40
CA GLU A 234 17.26 -12.77 -19.59
C GLU A 234 16.17 -13.81 -19.82
N LEU A 235 15.12 -13.84 -18.99
CA LEU A 235 14.00 -14.76 -19.12
C LEU A 235 13.21 -14.54 -20.42
N LEU A 236 12.95 -13.28 -20.80
CA LEU A 236 12.27 -12.93 -22.05
C LEU A 236 13.08 -13.37 -23.27
N SER A 237 14.39 -13.11 -23.25
CA SER A 237 15.29 -13.51 -24.35
C SER A 237 15.29 -15.03 -24.53
N ALA A 238 15.44 -15.78 -23.43
CA ALA A 238 15.40 -17.24 -23.45
C ALA A 238 14.04 -17.81 -23.90
N SER A 239 12.95 -17.09 -23.59
CA SER A 239 11.60 -17.50 -23.98
C SER A 239 11.33 -17.23 -25.46
N LEU A 240 11.79 -16.09 -25.99
CA LEU A 240 11.63 -15.73 -27.40
C LEU A 240 12.42 -16.61 -28.36
N GLU A 241 13.49 -17.28 -27.91
CA GLU A 241 14.17 -18.31 -28.71
C GLU A 241 13.26 -19.51 -29.02
N GLN A 242 12.28 -19.79 -28.16
CA GLN A 242 11.39 -20.96 -28.23
C GLN A 242 9.93 -20.59 -28.52
N ALA A 243 9.60 -19.30 -28.62
CA ALA A 243 8.24 -18.81 -28.75
C ALA A 243 8.10 -17.71 -29.81
N THR A 244 6.88 -17.53 -30.29
CA THR A 244 6.49 -16.39 -31.12
C THR A 244 5.60 -15.46 -30.30
N ARG A 245 5.88 -14.16 -30.34
CA ARG A 245 5.01 -13.15 -29.72
C ARG A 245 3.66 -13.08 -30.46
N VAL A 246 2.57 -13.20 -29.72
CA VAL A 246 1.20 -13.16 -30.22
C VAL A 246 0.38 -12.18 -29.37
N GLY A 247 -0.14 -11.12 -29.99
CA GLY A 247 -0.96 -10.12 -29.31
C GLY A 247 -0.17 -9.14 -28.43
N GLY A 248 -0.91 -8.37 -27.63
CA GLY A 248 -0.44 -7.23 -26.84
C GLY A 248 -0.82 -5.87 -27.46
N PRO A 249 -0.63 -4.76 -26.72
CA PRO A 249 -0.88 -3.41 -27.23
C PRO A 249 -0.03 -3.13 -28.48
N ALA A 250 -0.60 -2.37 -29.43
CA ALA A 250 0.09 -2.00 -30.66
C ALA A 250 1.42 -1.32 -30.32
N SER A 251 2.51 -1.77 -30.95
CA SER A 251 3.81 -1.12 -30.83
C SER A 251 3.77 0.15 -31.67
N ASP A 252 3.73 1.31 -31.02
CA ASP A 252 3.94 2.62 -31.67
C ASP A 252 5.41 2.83 -32.05
#